data_AF-A0A7S2QLK9-F1
#
_entry.id   AF-A0A7S2QLK9-F1
#
_cell.length_a   1.000
_cell.length_b   1.000
_cell.length_c   1.000
_cell.angle_alpha   90.00
_cell.angle_beta   90.00
_cell.angle_gamma   90.00
#
_symmetry.space_group_name_H-M   'P 1'
#
loop_
_entity.id
_entity.type
_entity.pdbx_description
1 polymer ?
#
loop_
_entity_poly.entity_id
_entity_poly.type
_entity_poly.pdbx_seq_one_letter_code
_entity_poly.pdbx_strand_id
1 'polypeptide(L)'
;RELSFDRASMVSGLVVRLACGGRYIFAKGAPPSIQKVSKVTPKSDIATAAERWGAQCYYVLGCAYRALRADEDELGVPREDLLRDLTVCGLLLYQNDLKQESVVAIAEVQAGGVNCIMCTGDSISSGVGIAKKAGIIEKHRTVYQVFVERGGGISARRMNDGGEADAANLQGPSTLGLLETGVFAIEQQDWDML
;
A
#
# COMPACT_ATOMS: atom_id res chain seq x y z
N ARG A 1 -25.22 -4.41 -11.89
CA ARG A 1 -24.70 -3.06 -12.20
C ARG A 1 -23.27 -2.96 -11.67
N GLU A 2 -22.31 -2.67 -12.53
CA GLU A 2 -20.93 -2.39 -12.08
C GLU A 2 -20.84 -0.98 -11.49
N LEU A 3 -20.12 -0.85 -10.39
CA LEU A 3 -19.70 0.41 -9.81
C LEU A 3 -18.17 0.46 -9.94
N SER A 4 -17.68 0.98 -11.07
CA SER A 4 -16.26 0.97 -11.41
C SER A 4 -15.41 1.63 -10.32
N PHE A 5 -14.12 1.27 -10.28
CA PHE A 5 -13.20 1.80 -9.28
C PHE A 5 -13.12 3.33 -9.34
N ASP A 6 -13.29 3.96 -8.19
CA ASP A 6 -13.16 5.41 -8.04
C ASP A 6 -11.91 5.74 -7.20
N ARG A 7 -11.07 6.63 -7.71
CA ARG A 7 -9.80 7.01 -7.07
C ARG A 7 -9.99 7.85 -5.81
N ALA A 8 -11.06 8.64 -5.72
CA ALA A 8 -11.29 9.48 -4.56
C ALA A 8 -11.72 8.65 -3.34
N SER A 9 -12.66 7.73 -3.53
CA SER A 9 -13.13 6.82 -2.49
C SER A 9 -12.23 5.61 -2.29
N MET A 10 -11.41 5.23 -3.29
CA MET A 10 -10.63 3.98 -3.32
C MET A 10 -11.52 2.73 -3.17
N VAL A 11 -12.73 2.78 -3.73
CA VAL A 11 -13.72 1.70 -3.67
C VAL A 11 -14.22 1.35 -5.08
N SER A 12 -14.46 0.07 -5.31
CA SER A 12 -15.25 -0.45 -6.44
C SER A 12 -16.34 -1.36 -5.90
N GLY A 13 -17.46 -1.46 -6.60
CA GLY A 13 -18.55 -2.34 -6.21
C GLY A 13 -19.27 -3.00 -7.38
N LEU A 14 -20.15 -3.92 -7.05
CA LEU A 14 -20.95 -4.66 -8.01
C LEU A 14 -22.30 -5.01 -7.37
N VAL A 15 -23.38 -4.62 -8.04
CA VAL A 15 -24.72 -5.11 -7.75
C VAL A 15 -24.97 -6.37 -8.56
N VAL A 16 -25.28 -7.46 -7.85
CA VAL A 16 -25.58 -8.77 -8.43
C VAL A 16 -26.94 -9.28 -7.95
N ARG A 17 -27.57 -10.09 -8.81
CA ARG A 17 -28.71 -10.93 -8.45
C ARG A 17 -28.21 -12.36 -8.34
N LEU A 18 -28.38 -12.96 -7.17
CA LEU A 18 -28.04 -14.36 -6.94
C LEU A 18 -29.15 -15.28 -7.46
N ALA A 19 -28.82 -16.56 -7.68
CA ALA A 19 -29.77 -17.56 -8.17
C ALA A 19 -30.99 -17.76 -7.24
N CYS A 20 -30.83 -17.51 -5.93
CA CYS A 20 -31.91 -17.54 -4.95
C CYS A 20 -32.89 -16.35 -5.07
N GLY A 21 -32.72 -15.48 -6.06
CA GLY A 21 -33.54 -14.28 -6.25
C GLY A 21 -33.10 -13.08 -5.40
N GLY A 22 -32.28 -13.30 -4.37
CA GLY A 22 -31.71 -12.25 -3.53
C GLY A 22 -30.76 -11.33 -4.31
N ARG A 23 -30.82 -10.03 -4.01
CA ARG A 23 -29.98 -9.01 -4.63
C ARG A 23 -29.01 -8.43 -3.61
N TYR A 24 -27.79 -8.24 -4.03
CA TYR A 24 -26.71 -7.81 -3.16
C TYR A 24 -25.85 -6.79 -3.87
N ILE A 25 -25.36 -5.83 -3.10
CA ILE A 25 -24.17 -5.07 -3.46
C ILE A 25 -22.97 -5.66 -2.72
N PHE A 26 -21.89 -5.86 -3.47
CA PHE A 26 -20.57 -6.17 -2.96
C PHE A 26 -19.65 -5.00 -3.23
N ALA A 27 -18.77 -4.68 -2.29
CA ALA A 27 -17.75 -3.65 -2.43
C ALA A 27 -16.38 -4.19 -2.00
N LYS A 28 -15.35 -3.77 -2.73
CA LYS A 28 -13.94 -3.96 -2.36
C LYS A 28 -13.19 -2.64 -2.49
N GLY A 29 -12.19 -2.43 -1.65
CA GLY A 29 -11.43 -1.19 -1.66
C GLY A 29 -10.36 -1.15 -0.59
N ALA A 30 -9.75 0.03 -0.43
CA ALA A 30 -8.81 0.26 0.66
C ALA A 30 -9.49 -0.01 2.01
N PRO A 31 -8.85 -0.73 2.96
CA PRO A 31 -9.46 -1.07 4.25
C PRO A 31 -10.05 0.13 5.02
N PRO A 32 -9.38 1.30 5.10
CA PRO A 32 -9.97 2.48 5.73
C PRO A 32 -11.22 3.00 5.00
N SER A 33 -11.25 2.91 3.66
CA SER A 33 -12.41 3.31 2.87
C SER A 33 -13.59 2.38 3.08
N ILE A 34 -13.34 1.06 3.15
CA ILE A 34 -14.38 0.07 3.41
C ILE A 34 -14.94 0.21 4.84
N GLN A 35 -14.09 0.55 5.82
CA GLN A 35 -14.53 0.83 7.18
C GLN A 35 -15.46 2.06 7.24
N LYS A 36 -15.16 3.13 6.48
CA LYS A 36 -15.99 4.35 6.42
C LYS A 36 -17.40 4.12 5.87
N VAL A 37 -17.56 3.16 4.96
CA VAL A 37 -18.86 2.85 4.33
C VAL A 37 -19.65 1.75 5.04
N SER A 38 -19.13 1.25 6.17
CA SER A 38 -19.76 0.22 6.97
C SER A 38 -20.86 0.78 7.87
N LYS A 39 -21.99 0.08 7.99
CA LYS A 39 -23.09 0.41 8.92
C LYS A 39 -22.68 0.29 10.39
N VAL A 40 -21.88 -0.73 10.67
CA VAL A 40 -21.46 -1.10 12.02
C VAL A 40 -19.94 -1.04 12.04
N THR A 41 -19.38 -0.32 13.03
CA THR A 41 -17.95 -0.41 13.31
C THR A 41 -17.61 -1.87 13.62
N PRO A 42 -16.77 -2.53 12.81
CA PRO A 42 -16.46 -3.94 13.06
C PRO A 42 -15.89 -4.12 14.48
N LYS A 43 -16.09 -5.29 15.10
CA LYS A 43 -15.59 -5.59 16.46
C LYS A 43 -14.06 -5.38 16.61
N SER A 44 -13.33 -5.45 15.50
CA SER A 44 -11.92 -5.16 15.38
C SER A 44 -11.70 -4.12 14.28
N ASP A 45 -10.87 -3.11 14.53
CA ASP A 45 -10.47 -2.14 13.51
C ASP A 45 -9.79 -2.85 12.34
N ILE A 46 -10.45 -2.89 11.18
CA ILE A 46 -9.94 -3.58 9.99
C ILE A 46 -8.79 -2.80 9.35
N ALA A 47 -8.70 -1.49 9.57
CA ALA A 47 -7.58 -0.68 9.13
C ALA A 47 -6.32 -1.05 9.94
N THR A 48 -6.42 -1.17 11.26
CA THR A 48 -5.30 -1.63 12.09
C THR A 48 -4.85 -3.05 11.72
N ALA A 49 -5.79 -3.97 11.46
CA ALA A 49 -5.45 -5.30 10.99
C ALA A 49 -4.75 -5.26 9.63
N ALA A 50 -5.21 -4.41 8.70
CA ALA A 50 -4.59 -4.24 7.41
C ALA A 50 -3.18 -3.64 7.49
N GLU A 51 -2.91 -2.71 8.40
CA GLU A 51 -1.57 -2.17 8.63
C GLU A 51 -0.59 -3.27 9.05
N ARG A 52 -1.00 -4.18 9.95
CA ARG A 52 -0.17 -5.32 10.39
C ARG A 52 0.18 -6.27 9.25
N TRP A 53 -0.74 -6.50 8.32
CA TRP A 53 -0.49 -7.33 7.14
C TRP A 53 0.29 -6.59 6.07
N GLY A 54 0.04 -5.30 5.88
CA GLY A 54 0.80 -4.42 4.99
C GLY A 54 2.27 -4.34 5.38
N ALA A 55 2.57 -4.30 6.68
CA ALA A 55 3.94 -4.38 7.20
C ALA A 55 4.68 -5.69 6.83
N GLN A 56 3.94 -6.73 6.44
CA GLN A 56 4.49 -8.01 5.97
C GLN A 56 4.54 -8.13 4.43
N CYS A 57 4.30 -7.02 3.72
CA CYS A 57 4.22 -6.90 2.25
C CYS A 57 3.01 -7.58 1.62
N TYR A 58 1.89 -7.66 2.34
CA TYR A 58 0.63 -8.02 1.70
C TYR A 58 -0.01 -6.77 1.10
N TYR A 59 -0.49 -6.88 -0.14
CA TYR A 59 -1.49 -5.98 -0.67
C TYR A 59 -2.84 -6.36 -0.06
N VAL A 60 -3.42 -5.45 0.73
CA VAL A 60 -4.60 -5.72 1.54
C VAL A 60 -5.81 -4.95 1.02
N LEU A 61 -6.91 -5.66 0.79
CA LEU A 61 -8.21 -5.06 0.44
C LEU A 61 -9.26 -5.37 1.50
N GLY A 62 -10.10 -4.41 1.84
CA GLY A 62 -11.32 -4.65 2.59
C GLY A 62 -12.44 -5.13 1.67
N CYS A 63 -13.31 -5.99 2.17
CA CYS A 63 -14.52 -6.42 1.48
C CYS A 63 -15.75 -6.22 2.36
N ALA A 64 -16.84 -5.78 1.75
CA ALA A 64 -18.11 -5.58 2.42
C ALA A 64 -19.29 -5.87 1.48
N TYR A 65 -20.46 -6.11 2.05
CA TYR A 65 -21.67 -6.41 1.31
C TYR A 65 -22.93 -5.91 2.00
N ARG A 66 -24.02 -5.80 1.25
CA ARG A 66 -25.36 -5.52 1.79
C ARG A 66 -26.41 -6.12 0.87
N ALA A 67 -27.48 -6.67 1.45
CA ALA A 67 -28.67 -7.05 0.68
C ALA A 67 -29.41 -5.77 0.25
N LEU A 68 -29.74 -5.65 -1.03
CA LEU A 68 -30.50 -4.51 -1.54
C LEU A 68 -31.99 -4.71 -1.34
N ARG A 69 -32.68 -3.63 -0.98
CA ARG A 69 -34.15 -3.60 -0.93
C ARG A 69 -34.72 -3.52 -2.35
N ALA A 70 -36.00 -3.82 -2.49
CA ALA A 70 -36.66 -3.89 -3.80
C ALA A 70 -36.67 -2.53 -4.54
N ASP A 71 -36.72 -1.43 -3.78
CA ASP A 71 -36.71 -0.03 -4.21
C ASP A 71 -35.31 0.52 -4.54
N GLU A 72 -34.24 -0.15 -4.09
CA GLU A 72 -32.85 0.22 -4.41
C GLU A 72 -32.35 -0.41 -5.74
N ASP A 73 -33.22 -1.13 -6.45
CA ASP A 73 -32.93 -1.86 -7.71
C ASP A 73 -33.10 -1.01 -8.97
N GLU A 74 -33.49 0.26 -8.85
CA GLU A 74 -33.77 1.11 -10.00
C GLU A 74 -32.48 1.67 -10.64
N LEU A 75 -32.47 1.69 -11.97
CA LEU A 75 -31.54 2.50 -12.77
C LEU A 75 -31.73 3.97 -12.39
N GLY A 76 -30.94 4.46 -11.45
CA GLY A 76 -31.06 5.83 -10.95
C GLY A 76 -30.54 6.04 -9.54
N VAL A 77 -30.42 4.97 -8.73
CA VAL A 77 -29.87 5.10 -7.38
C VAL A 77 -28.41 5.60 -7.46
N PRO A 78 -28.04 6.68 -6.73
CA PRO A 78 -26.68 7.18 -6.68
C PRO A 78 -25.71 6.10 -6.18
N ARG A 79 -24.46 6.18 -6.66
CA ARG A 79 -23.38 5.27 -6.26
C ARG A 79 -23.17 5.28 -4.75
N GLU A 80 -23.22 6.46 -4.17
CA GLU A 80 -22.92 6.77 -2.78
C GLU A 80 -23.95 6.12 -1.85
N ASP A 81 -25.22 6.09 -2.26
CA ASP A 81 -26.30 5.48 -1.49
C ASP A 81 -26.27 3.96 -1.56
N LEU A 82 -25.86 3.40 -2.70
CA LEU A 82 -25.61 1.98 -2.85
C LEU A 82 -24.44 1.51 -1.97
N LEU A 83 -23.38 2.31 -1.88
CA LEU A 83 -22.18 1.95 -1.11
C LEU A 83 -22.33 2.23 0.40
N ARG A 84 -23.43 2.80 0.89
CA ARG A 84 -23.63 3.09 2.32
C ARG A 84 -24.07 1.86 3.12
N ASP A 85 -23.83 1.89 4.42
CA ASP A 85 -24.36 0.92 5.38
C ASP A 85 -24.02 -0.54 5.05
N LEU A 86 -22.85 -0.76 4.48
CA LEU A 86 -22.37 -2.09 4.16
C LEU A 86 -22.00 -2.87 5.44
N THR A 87 -22.00 -4.19 5.36
CA THR A 87 -21.47 -5.07 6.40
C THR A 87 -20.10 -5.54 5.97
N VAL A 88 -19.07 -5.23 6.75
CA VAL A 88 -17.70 -5.72 6.50
C VAL A 88 -17.65 -7.23 6.63
N CYS A 89 -17.12 -7.90 5.60
CA CYS A 89 -16.87 -9.33 5.60
C CYS A 89 -15.49 -9.67 6.19
N GLY A 90 -14.49 -8.84 5.89
CA GLY A 90 -13.10 -9.11 6.25
C GLY A 90 -12.10 -8.50 5.27
N LEU A 91 -10.88 -9.03 5.29
CA LEU A 91 -9.74 -8.61 4.47
C LEU A 91 -9.38 -9.69 3.43
N LEU A 92 -9.02 -9.26 2.23
CA LEU A 92 -8.31 -10.07 1.23
C LEU A 92 -6.83 -9.71 1.30
N LEU A 93 -5.98 -10.72 1.44
CA LEU A 93 -4.52 -10.58 1.53
C LEU A 93 -3.90 -11.15 0.27
N TYR A 94 -3.19 -10.32 -0.49
CA TYR A 94 -2.45 -10.73 -1.67
C TYR A 94 -0.96 -10.58 -1.38
N GLN A 95 -0.23 -11.68 -1.42
CA GLN A 95 1.22 -11.65 -1.27
C GLN A 95 1.84 -11.54 -2.66
N ASN A 96 2.57 -10.44 -2.92
CA ASN A 96 3.47 -10.38 -4.06
C ASN A 96 4.78 -11.03 -3.63
N ASP A 97 4.89 -12.34 -3.92
CA ASP A 97 6.13 -13.05 -3.65
C ASP A 97 7.22 -12.63 -4.63
N LEU A 98 8.42 -12.47 -4.08
CA LEU A 98 9.62 -12.39 -4.89
C LEU A 98 9.84 -13.75 -5.54
N LYS A 99 10.07 -13.73 -6.84
CA LYS A 99 10.61 -14.88 -7.57
C LYS A 99 11.94 -15.26 -6.92
N GLN A 100 12.14 -16.54 -6.60
CA GLN A 100 13.39 -16.99 -5.97
C GLN A 100 14.60 -16.68 -6.85
N GLU A 101 14.42 -16.74 -8.17
CA GLU A 101 15.42 -16.40 -9.17
C GLU A 101 15.87 -14.94 -9.06
N SER A 102 14.98 -14.02 -8.68
CA SER A 102 15.34 -12.62 -8.45
C SER A 102 16.29 -12.45 -7.27
N VAL A 103 16.09 -13.21 -6.18
CA VAL A 103 16.96 -13.16 -5.00
C VAL A 103 18.37 -13.65 -5.36
N VAL A 104 18.45 -14.77 -6.10
CA VAL A 104 19.74 -15.33 -6.55
C VAL A 104 20.45 -14.36 -7.48
N ALA A 105 19.76 -13.81 -8.48
CA ALA A 105 20.35 -12.88 -9.43
C ALA A 105 20.86 -11.60 -8.76
N ILE A 106 20.12 -11.04 -7.79
CA ILE A 106 20.57 -9.86 -7.02
C ILE A 106 21.85 -10.19 -6.24
N ALA A 107 21.90 -11.36 -5.59
CA ALA A 107 23.08 -11.76 -4.83
C ALA A 107 24.32 -11.95 -5.72
N GLU A 108 24.18 -12.54 -6.91
CA GLU A 108 25.27 -12.68 -7.87
C GLU A 108 25.78 -11.33 -8.38
N VAL A 109 24.87 -10.41 -8.68
CA VAL A 109 25.20 -9.04 -9.10
C VAL A 109 25.96 -8.29 -8.00
N GLN A 110 25.50 -8.38 -6.75
CA GLN A 110 26.20 -7.79 -5.60
C GLN A 110 27.57 -8.43 -5.35
N ALA A 111 27.69 -9.76 -5.50
CA ALA A 111 28.97 -10.47 -5.39
C ALA A 111 29.98 -10.05 -6.48
N GLY A 112 29.47 -9.61 -7.65
CA GLY A 112 30.26 -8.99 -8.71
C GLY A 112 30.69 -7.54 -8.43
N GLY A 113 30.35 -6.97 -7.28
CA GLY A 113 30.70 -5.60 -6.89
C GLY A 113 29.75 -4.52 -7.41
N VAL A 114 28.56 -4.89 -7.90
CA VAL A 114 27.55 -3.93 -8.38
C VAL A 114 26.57 -3.58 -7.27
N ASN A 115 26.37 -2.28 -7.04
CA ASN A 115 25.38 -1.78 -6.10
C ASN A 115 23.96 -1.94 -6.66
N CYS A 116 23.10 -2.68 -5.96
CA CYS A 116 21.69 -2.80 -6.33
C CYS A 116 20.83 -1.74 -5.64
N ILE A 117 20.03 -1.01 -6.42
CA ILE A 117 19.08 0.00 -5.93
C ILE A 117 17.66 -0.42 -6.34
N MET A 118 16.67 -0.22 -5.47
CA MET A 118 15.25 -0.44 -5.79
C MET A 118 14.54 0.88 -6.05
N CYS A 119 13.90 1.00 -7.21
CA CYS A 119 12.94 2.05 -7.52
C CYS A 119 11.54 1.42 -7.65
N THR A 120 10.57 1.89 -6.86
CA THR A 120 9.20 1.37 -6.87
C THR A 120 8.18 2.49 -6.66
N GLY A 121 6.98 2.32 -7.23
CA GLY A 121 5.81 3.18 -6.99
C GLY A 121 4.87 2.66 -5.90
N ASP A 122 5.22 1.55 -5.25
CA ASP A 122 4.46 1.01 -4.11
C ASP A 122 4.65 1.86 -2.84
N SER A 123 3.85 1.58 -1.81
CA SER A 123 4.02 2.22 -0.51
C SER A 123 5.40 1.97 0.07
N ILE A 124 5.88 2.93 0.88
CA ILE A 124 7.22 2.87 1.50
C ILE A 124 7.42 1.56 2.28
N SER A 125 6.42 1.15 3.07
CA SER A 125 6.48 -0.10 3.85
C SER A 125 6.61 -1.34 2.97
N SER A 126 5.92 -1.37 1.82
CA SER A 126 6.02 -2.47 0.86
C SER A 126 7.41 -2.50 0.24
N GLY A 127 7.91 -1.37 -0.26
CA GLY A 127 9.23 -1.25 -0.87
C GLY A 127 10.35 -1.71 0.07
N VAL A 128 10.35 -1.23 1.32
CA VAL A 128 11.33 -1.66 2.33
C VAL A 128 11.28 -3.17 2.58
N GLY A 129 10.08 -3.73 2.71
CA GLY A 129 9.95 -5.15 2.98
C GLY A 129 10.36 -6.03 1.80
N ILE A 130 10.06 -5.63 0.55
CA ILE A 130 10.55 -6.32 -0.65
C ILE A 130 12.07 -6.19 -0.74
N ALA A 131 12.65 -5.00 -0.53
CA ALA A 131 14.10 -4.80 -0.58
C ALA A 131 14.84 -5.66 0.45
N LYS A 132 14.28 -5.83 1.65
CA LYS A 132 14.81 -6.75 2.67
C LYS A 132 14.69 -8.22 2.29
N LYS A 133 13.55 -8.63 1.72
CA LYS A 133 13.36 -10.01 1.24
C LYS A 133 14.27 -10.33 0.04
N ALA A 134 14.53 -9.36 -0.82
CA ALA A 134 15.34 -9.49 -2.03
C ALA A 134 16.86 -9.45 -1.78
N GLY A 135 17.30 -9.14 -0.55
CA GLY A 135 18.73 -9.02 -0.21
C GLY A 135 19.36 -7.67 -0.59
N ILE A 136 18.57 -6.73 -1.11
CA ILE A 136 19.04 -5.36 -1.42
C ILE A 136 19.35 -4.59 -0.14
N ILE A 137 18.55 -4.78 0.91
CA ILE A 137 18.78 -4.23 2.25
C ILE A 137 18.93 -5.40 3.24
N GLU A 138 19.93 -5.35 4.12
CA GLU A 138 20.07 -6.35 5.17
C GLU A 138 18.87 -6.31 6.15
N LYS A 139 18.44 -7.48 6.64
CA LYS A 139 17.25 -7.59 7.49
C LYS A 139 17.27 -6.67 8.72
N HIS A 140 18.43 -6.55 9.36
CA HIS A 140 18.63 -5.78 10.60
C HIS A 140 19.11 -4.35 10.37
N ARG A 141 19.32 -3.92 9.12
CA ARG A 141 19.68 -2.54 8.83
C ARG A 141 18.54 -1.59 9.22
N THR A 142 18.93 -0.49 9.83
CA THR A 142 18.07 0.68 10.05
C THR A 142 17.78 1.32 8.71
N VAL A 143 16.51 1.58 8.45
CA VAL A 143 16.05 2.28 7.24
C VAL A 143 15.60 3.69 7.63
N TYR A 144 15.99 4.69 6.85
CA TYR A 144 15.62 6.08 7.06
C TYR A 144 14.66 6.54 5.96
N GLN A 145 13.55 7.14 6.36
CA GLN A 145 12.69 7.91 5.47
C GLN A 145 13.18 9.35 5.49
N VAL A 146 13.43 9.93 4.32
CA VAL A 146 13.94 11.29 4.17
C VAL A 146 12.83 12.18 3.62
N PHE A 147 12.68 13.37 4.19
CA PHE A 147 11.71 14.38 3.81
C PHE A 147 12.45 15.60 3.30
N VAL A 148 11.93 16.19 2.21
CA VAL A 148 12.43 17.46 1.68
C VAL A 148 11.36 18.51 1.92
N GLU A 149 11.71 19.53 2.69
CA GLU A 149 10.81 20.58 3.12
C GLU A 149 10.73 21.71 2.09
N ARG A 150 9.58 22.41 2.05
CA ARG A 150 9.40 23.62 1.23
C ARG A 150 10.26 24.74 1.79
N GLY A 151 11.52 24.77 1.36
CA GLY A 151 12.58 25.62 1.89
C GLY A 151 13.98 25.02 1.70
N GLY A 152 14.08 23.78 1.21
CA GLY A 152 15.36 23.11 0.98
C GLY A 152 15.93 22.40 2.21
N GLY A 153 15.21 22.43 3.34
CA GLY A 153 15.53 21.63 4.52
C GLY A 153 15.35 20.13 4.24
N ILE A 154 16.22 19.32 4.82
CA ILE A 154 16.14 17.86 4.77
C ILE A 154 15.99 17.36 6.20
N SER A 155 14.95 16.57 6.45
CA SER A 155 14.74 15.87 7.71
C SER A 155 14.66 14.35 7.47
N ALA A 156 14.98 13.56 8.50
CA ALA A 156 14.96 12.11 8.39
C ALA A 156 14.28 11.46 9.60
N ARG A 157 13.63 10.33 9.36
CA ARG A 157 12.99 9.51 10.39
C ARG A 157 13.40 8.06 10.23
N ARG A 158 13.75 7.40 11.33
CA ARG A 158 13.97 5.96 11.36
C ARG A 158 12.66 5.21 11.20
N MET A 159 12.59 4.35 10.19
CA MET A 159 11.41 3.52 9.91
C MET A 159 11.24 2.37 10.92
N ASN A 160 12.30 1.99 11.64
CA ASN A 160 12.28 0.87 12.57
C ASN A 160 11.54 1.20 13.88
N ASP A 161 11.72 2.41 14.41
CA ASP A 161 11.23 2.85 15.73
C ASP A 161 10.48 4.19 15.70
N GLY A 162 10.43 4.85 14.53
CA GLY A 162 9.78 6.16 14.36
C GLY A 162 10.59 7.33 14.92
N GLY A 163 11.81 7.11 15.42
CA GLY A 163 12.64 8.16 16.00
C GLY A 163 13.17 9.14 14.95
N GLU A 164 13.24 10.42 15.30
CA GLU A 164 13.92 11.43 14.47
C GLU A 164 15.41 11.09 14.30
N ALA A 165 15.93 11.41 13.12
CA ALA A 165 17.33 11.24 12.78
C ALA A 165 17.87 12.55 12.18
N ASP A 166 19.09 12.90 12.57
CA ASP A 166 19.81 14.01 11.95
C ASP A 166 20.21 13.62 10.53
N ALA A 167 19.53 14.23 9.55
CA ALA A 167 19.77 13.97 8.13
C ALA A 167 21.19 14.40 7.70
N ALA A 168 21.81 15.35 8.40
CA ALA A 168 23.15 15.83 8.10
C ALA A 168 24.25 14.88 8.63
N ASN A 169 23.90 13.91 9.49
CA ASN A 169 24.87 13.06 10.19
C ASN A 169 24.51 11.57 10.14
N LEU A 170 23.93 11.14 9.01
CA LEU A 170 23.66 9.72 8.73
C LEU A 170 24.99 9.00 8.49
N GLN A 171 25.37 8.08 9.39
CA GLN A 171 26.64 7.35 9.29
C GLN A 171 26.61 6.29 8.17
N GLY A 172 27.48 6.45 7.16
CA GLY A 172 27.90 5.42 6.18
C GLY A 172 26.90 5.03 5.10
N PRO A 173 27.33 4.37 3.99
CA PRO A 173 26.52 4.17 2.79
C PRO A 173 25.41 3.17 3.10
N SER A 174 24.20 3.67 3.28
CA SER A 174 23.10 2.88 3.85
C SER A 174 21.81 3.27 3.16
N THR A 175 21.74 2.97 1.85
CA THR A 175 20.55 2.95 0.99
C THR A 175 19.60 4.16 1.13
N LEU A 176 19.67 5.06 0.14
CA LEU A 176 18.98 6.34 0.05
C LEU A 176 17.45 6.22 -0.09
N GLY A 177 16.75 7.28 0.34
CA GLY A 177 15.35 7.29 0.77
C GLY A 177 14.26 7.25 -0.31
N LEU A 178 13.10 6.73 0.12
CA LEU A 178 11.85 6.75 -0.64
C LEU A 178 11.12 8.08 -0.40
N LEU A 179 10.92 8.86 -1.47
CA LEU A 179 10.22 10.14 -1.47
C LEU A 179 8.73 9.92 -1.72
N GLU A 180 7.87 10.43 -0.83
CA GLU A 180 6.41 10.41 -1.02
C GLU A 180 5.91 11.70 -1.73
N THR A 181 6.69 12.79 -1.72
CA THR A 181 6.22 14.11 -2.19
C THR A 181 7.27 14.98 -2.91
N GLY A 182 8.41 14.41 -3.31
CA GLY A 182 9.43 15.12 -4.09
C GLY A 182 9.62 14.52 -5.48
N VAL A 183 9.53 15.35 -6.53
CA VAL A 183 10.02 15.00 -7.87
C VAL A 183 11.50 15.35 -7.90
N PHE A 184 12.38 14.35 -7.95
CA PHE A 184 13.77 14.54 -8.36
C PHE A 184 13.93 14.03 -9.79
N ALA A 185 14.32 14.91 -10.69
CA ALA A 185 14.90 14.50 -11.96
C ALA A 185 16.36 14.19 -11.70
N ILE A 186 16.77 12.93 -11.85
CA ILE A 186 18.18 12.53 -11.85
C ILE A 186 18.62 12.68 -13.31
N GLU A 187 19.55 13.60 -13.58
CA GLU A 187 20.12 13.75 -14.91
C GLU A 187 21.26 12.75 -15.10
N GLN A 188 21.58 12.40 -16.34
CA GLN A 188 22.59 11.38 -16.68
C GLN A 188 23.99 11.67 -16.10
N GLN A 189 24.23 12.90 -15.67
CA GLN A 189 25.48 13.39 -15.09
C GLN A 189 25.66 13.00 -13.62
N ASP A 190 24.56 12.66 -12.92
CA ASP A 190 24.56 12.34 -11.49
C ASP A 190 24.89 10.87 -11.20
N TRP A 191 25.04 10.04 -12.25
CA TRP A 191 25.29 8.60 -12.14
C TRP A 191 26.71 8.28 -11.71
N ASP A 192 27.68 9.15 -12.01
CA ASP A 192 29.09 8.94 -11.65
C ASP A 192 29.37 9.13 -10.14
N MET A 193 28.35 9.50 -9.35
CA MET A 193 28.44 9.70 -7.90
C MET A 193 27.73 8.61 -7.06
N LEU A 194 27.19 7.55 -7.68
CA LEU A 194 26.57 6.38 -7.02
C LEU A 194 27.41 5.10 -7.18
#